data_AF-A0A6C0IP03-F1
#
_entry.id   AF-A0A6C0IP03-F1
#
_cell.length_a   1.000
_cell.length_b   1.000
_cell.length_c   1.000
_cell.angle_alpha   90.00
_cell.angle_beta   90.00
_cell.angle_gamma   90.00
#
_symmetry.space_group_name_H-M   'P 1'
#
loop_
_entity.id
_entity.type
_entity.pdbx_description
1 polymer ?
#
loop_
_entity_poly.entity_id
_entity_poly.type
_entity_poly.pdbx_seq_one_letter_code
_entity_poly.pdbx_strand_id
1 'polypeptide(L)'
;MSKYVLANVEVPIQINIDGSIETLQSYAKIHIIRQLSSPDDLKTVTLPVQEQIDNLFTTTSTEDTSLEKEEIIHIEETERDRKTTDEVLTILKSEMKSGSRPPIKNTSFKSKKVFKHNRTAKAYG
;
A
#
# COMPACT_ATOMS: atom_id res chain seq x y z
N MET A 1 -16.12 -28.83 -33.62
CA MET A 1 -16.37 -27.41 -33.23
C MET A 1 -15.37 -27.04 -32.16
N SER A 2 -14.53 -26.04 -32.40
CA SER A 2 -13.58 -25.53 -31.41
C SER A 2 -14.28 -24.51 -30.51
N LYS A 3 -14.03 -24.55 -29.21
CA LYS A 3 -14.50 -23.54 -28.25
C LYS A 3 -13.29 -22.78 -27.73
N TYR A 4 -13.44 -21.47 -27.59
CA TYR A 4 -12.38 -20.60 -27.09
C TYR A 4 -12.75 -20.03 -25.73
N VAL A 5 -11.76 -19.80 -24.88
CA VAL A 5 -11.95 -19.20 -23.56
C VAL A 5 -10.87 -18.16 -23.33
N LEU A 6 -11.27 -17.10 -22.64
CA LEU A 6 -10.35 -16.12 -22.05
C LEU A 6 -9.97 -16.61 -20.66
N ALA A 7 -8.68 -16.64 -20.37
CA ALA A 7 -8.17 -16.98 -19.05
C ALA A 7 -7.05 -16.02 -18.66
N ASN A 8 -6.98 -15.68 -17.37
CA ASN A 8 -5.80 -15.07 -16.77
C ASN A 8 -4.83 -16.18 -16.38
N VAL A 9 -3.59 -16.05 -16.81
CA VAL A 9 -2.52 -17.01 -16.49
C VAL A 9 -1.47 -16.27 -15.68
N GLU A 10 -1.32 -16.68 -14.42
CA GLU A 10 -0.23 -16.22 -13.55
C GLU A 10 0.90 -17.24 -13.67
N VAL A 11 2.00 -16.88 -14.34
CA VAL A 11 3.18 -17.74 -14.48
C VAL A 11 4.37 -17.05 -13.82
N PRO A 12 4.96 -17.63 -12.76
CA PRO A 12 6.19 -17.12 -12.21
C PRO A 12 7.34 -17.26 -13.22
N ILE A 13 8.19 -16.24 -13.27
CA ILE A 13 9.34 -16.18 -14.17
C ILE A 13 10.61 -16.11 -13.32
N GLN A 14 11.57 -16.96 -13.62
CA GLN A 14 12.91 -16.96 -13.03
C GLN A 14 13.88 -16.31 -14.01
N ILE A 15 14.67 -15.36 -13.50
CA ILE A 15 15.78 -14.76 -14.23
C ILE A 15 17.05 -15.34 -13.64
N ASN A 16 17.79 -16.09 -14.45
CA ASN A 16 19.05 -16.68 -14.02
C ASN A 16 20.17 -15.63 -14.01
N ILE A 17 21.29 -15.97 -13.37
CA ILE A 17 22.46 -15.09 -13.23
C ILE A 17 23.01 -14.66 -14.60
N ASP A 18 22.91 -15.54 -15.59
CA ASP A 18 23.35 -15.29 -16.97
C ASP A 18 22.39 -14.41 -17.77
N GLY A 19 21.30 -13.94 -17.15
CA GLY A 19 20.25 -13.14 -17.80
C GLY A 19 19.23 -13.95 -18.60
N SER A 20 19.36 -15.28 -18.65
CA SER A 20 18.36 -16.14 -19.30
C SER A 20 17.05 -16.17 -18.51
N ILE A 21 15.93 -16.16 -19.22
CA ILE A 21 14.59 -16.21 -18.64
C ILE A 21 14.02 -17.62 -18.73
N GLU A 22 13.55 -18.14 -17.60
CA GLU A 22 12.87 -19.43 -17.51
C GLU A 22 11.47 -19.26 -16.89
N THR A 23 10.46 -19.87 -17.49
CA THR A 23 9.08 -19.83 -16.97
C THR A 23 8.80 -21.04 -16.12
N LEU A 24 8.32 -20.82 -14.89
CA LEU A 24 8.06 -21.89 -13.92
C LEU A 24 6.63 -22.42 -14.07
N GLN A 25 6.40 -23.19 -15.13
CA GLN A 25 5.07 -23.69 -15.52
C GLN A 25 4.38 -24.53 -14.44
N SER A 26 5.14 -25.28 -13.64
CA SER A 26 4.59 -26.12 -12.56
C SER A 26 3.86 -25.32 -11.47
N TYR A 27 4.13 -24.01 -11.38
CA TYR A 27 3.51 -23.10 -10.42
C TYR A 27 2.49 -22.17 -11.09
N ALA A 28 2.18 -22.40 -12.36
CA ALA A 28 1.24 -21.57 -13.09
C ALA A 28 -0.19 -21.74 -12.53
N LYS A 29 -0.89 -20.63 -12.36
CA LYS A 29 -2.31 -20.63 -12.01
C LYS A 29 -3.12 -20.13 -13.19
N ILE A 30 -4.15 -20.90 -13.56
CA ILE A 30 -5.04 -20.59 -14.68
C ILE A 30 -6.42 -20.28 -14.12
N HIS A 31 -6.90 -19.06 -14.37
CA HIS A 31 -8.25 -18.62 -13.99
C HIS A 31 -9.06 -18.37 -15.27
N ILE A 32 -10.03 -19.23 -15.54
CA ILE A 32 -10.92 -19.10 -16.71
C ILE A 32 -11.94 -17.99 -16.42
N ILE A 33 -11.99 -16.98 -17.28
CA ILE A 33 -12.87 -15.81 -17.13
C ILE A 33 -14.19 -16.05 -17.86
N ARG A 34 -14.14 -16.30 -19.18
CA ARG A 34 -15.35 -16.44 -20.02
C ARG A 34 -15.08 -17.14 -21.33
N GLN A 35 -16.14 -17.60 -21.98
CA GLN A 35 -16.08 -18.12 -23.35
C GLN A 35 -15.90 -16.97 -24.37
N LEU A 36 -15.13 -17.25 -25.42
CA LEU A 36 -14.94 -16.38 -26.57
C LEU A 36 -15.58 -16.99 -27.82
N SER A 37 -16.05 -16.12 -28.70
CA SER A 37 -16.59 -16.50 -30.02
C SER A 37 -15.46 -16.67 -31.02
N SER A 38 -14.47 -15.77 -31.02
CA SER A 38 -13.28 -15.81 -31.87
C SER A 38 -12.00 -15.46 -31.09
N PRO A 39 -10.83 -16.02 -31.44
CA PRO A 39 -9.53 -15.60 -30.88
C PRO A 39 -9.16 -14.15 -31.21
N ASP A 40 -9.60 -13.64 -32.36
CA ASP A 40 -9.22 -12.31 -32.87
C ASP A 40 -9.90 -11.14 -32.13
N ASP A 41 -10.87 -11.45 -31.26
CA ASP A 41 -11.57 -10.46 -30.44
C ASP A 41 -10.62 -9.77 -29.42
N LEU A 42 -9.40 -10.28 -29.25
CA LEU A 42 -8.39 -9.77 -28.33
C LEU A 42 -7.21 -9.15 -29.08
N LYS A 43 -7.35 -7.87 -29.44
CA LYS A 43 -6.20 -7.08 -29.91
C LYS A 43 -5.53 -6.43 -28.71
N THR A 44 -4.32 -6.86 -28.39
CA THR A 44 -3.50 -6.15 -27.40
C THR A 44 -2.20 -5.72 -28.05
N VAL A 45 -1.87 -4.45 -27.89
CA VAL A 45 -0.55 -3.90 -28.19
C VAL A 45 0.19 -3.91 -26.86
N THR A 46 0.99 -4.94 -26.63
CA THR A 46 1.81 -5.04 -25.42
C THR A 46 3.28 -5.00 -25.80
N LEU A 47 4.06 -4.36 -24.94
CA LEU A 47 5.51 -4.29 -25.08
C LEU A 47 6.12 -5.70 -24.99
N PRO A 48 7.28 -5.96 -25.59
CA PRO A 48 8.01 -7.21 -25.41
C PRO A 48 8.26 -7.53 -23.92
N VAL A 49 8.18 -8.81 -23.55
CA VAL A 49 8.34 -9.27 -22.16
C VAL A 49 9.67 -8.83 -21.54
N GLN A 50 10.74 -8.82 -22.34
CA GLN A 50 12.07 -8.37 -21.87
C GLN A 50 12.05 -6.91 -21.43
N GLU A 51 11.46 -6.02 -22.23
CA GLU A 51 11.39 -4.59 -21.90
C GLU A 51 10.54 -4.34 -20.65
N GLN A 52 9.47 -5.12 -20.46
CA GLN A 52 8.66 -5.06 -19.25
C GLN A 52 9.47 -5.44 -18.00
N ILE A 53 10.31 -6.47 -18.11
CA ILE A 53 11.19 -6.93 -17.03
C ILE A 53 12.26 -5.88 -16.71
N ASP A 54 12.92 -5.34 -17.73
CA ASP A 54 13.98 -4.34 -17.56
C ASP A 54 13.43 -3.06 -16.90
N ASN A 55 12.22 -2.63 -17.28
CA ASN A 55 11.53 -1.49 -16.64
C ASN A 55 11.20 -1.74 -15.16
N LEU A 56 10.90 -2.99 -14.78
CA LEU A 56 10.61 -3.36 -13.40
C LEU A 56 11.84 -3.26 -12.49
N PHE A 57 13.02 -3.67 -12.98
CA PHE A 57 14.25 -3.66 -12.17
C PHE A 57 15.01 -2.34 -12.22
N THR A 58 14.89 -1.57 -13.32
CA THR A 58 15.52 -0.24 -13.43
C THR A 58 14.92 0.79 -12.47
N THR A 59 13.59 0.78 -12.29
CA THR A 59 12.88 1.68 -11.37
C THR A 59 13.24 1.42 -9.90
N THR A 60 13.40 0.16 -9.50
CA THR A 60 13.81 -0.19 -8.12
C THR A 60 15.24 0.20 -7.77
N SER A 61 16.12 0.37 -8.76
CA SER A 61 17.52 0.76 -8.52
C SER A 61 17.68 2.27 -8.27
N THR A 62 16.67 3.08 -8.58
CA THR A 62 16.74 4.55 -8.48
C THR A 62 16.11 5.13 -7.22
N GLU A 63 15.47 4.31 -6.38
CA GLU A 63 14.78 4.82 -5.18
C GLU A 63 15.71 5.24 -4.02
N ASP A 64 17.02 5.03 -4.13
CA ASP A 64 18.01 5.54 -3.16
C ASP A 64 18.61 6.92 -3.53
N THR A 65 18.31 7.46 -4.71
CA THR A 65 18.73 8.82 -5.08
C THR A 65 17.70 9.53 -5.93
N SER A 66 16.87 10.33 -5.25
CA SER A 66 16.41 11.66 -5.67
C SER A 66 15.70 11.82 -7.03
N LEU A 67 14.39 12.09 -6.93
CA LEU A 67 13.64 13.19 -7.58
C LEU A 67 13.77 13.40 -9.10
N GLU A 68 12.60 13.53 -9.72
CA GLU A 68 12.31 14.09 -11.07
C GLU A 68 12.38 13.12 -12.26
N LYS A 69 11.22 12.54 -12.60
CA LYS A 69 10.65 12.53 -13.97
C LYS A 69 9.30 11.80 -14.00
N GLU A 70 8.26 12.49 -13.55
CA GLU A 70 6.91 12.21 -14.02
C GLU A 70 6.65 13.11 -15.22
N GLU A 71 6.99 12.62 -16.42
CA GLU A 71 6.43 13.14 -17.66
C GLU A 71 5.75 11.99 -18.44
N ILE A 72 4.42 11.97 -18.30
CA ILE A 72 3.43 11.80 -19.37
C ILE A 72 3.33 10.41 -20.02
N ILE A 73 2.28 9.69 -19.64
CA ILE A 73 1.29 9.22 -20.63
C ILE A 73 -0.11 9.61 -20.14
N HIS A 74 -0.58 10.75 -20.64
CA HIS A 74 -2.00 11.08 -20.69
C HIS A 74 -2.69 10.13 -21.67
N ILE A 75 -3.44 9.16 -21.16
CA ILE A 75 -4.55 8.57 -21.91
C ILE A 75 -5.80 8.87 -21.10
N GLU A 76 -6.66 9.70 -21.69
CA GLU A 76 -8.00 9.99 -21.22
C GLU A 76 -8.80 8.68 -21.13
N GLU A 77 -9.05 8.19 -19.91
CA GLU A 77 -10.16 7.29 -19.65
C GLU A 77 -11.20 8.02 -18.80
N THR A 78 -12.22 8.47 -19.51
CA THR A 78 -13.49 8.89 -18.96
C THR A 78 -14.14 7.73 -18.19
N GLU A 79 -14.30 7.97 -16.88
CA GLU A 79 -15.50 7.66 -16.11
C GLU A 79 -16.00 6.20 -16.01
N ARG A 80 -15.65 5.54 -14.88
CA ARG A 80 -16.55 5.19 -13.74
C ARG A 80 -16.32 3.78 -13.18
N ASP A 81 -16.08 3.79 -11.86
CA ASP A 81 -16.47 2.79 -10.86
C ASP A 81 -15.81 1.40 -10.92
N ARG A 82 -14.76 1.21 -10.11
CA ARG A 82 -14.81 0.38 -8.87
C ARG A 82 -13.46 0.34 -8.12
N LYS A 83 -13.26 1.37 -7.29
CA LYS A 83 -12.93 1.35 -5.86
C LYS A 83 -12.15 0.15 -5.27
N THR A 84 -10.82 0.22 -5.32
CA THR A 84 -9.88 -0.20 -4.26
C THR A 84 -8.65 0.69 -4.47
N THR A 85 -8.27 1.58 -3.57
CA THR A 85 -7.26 1.32 -2.53
C THR A 85 -7.21 2.51 -1.57
N ASP A 86 -7.13 2.22 -0.27
CA ASP A 86 -6.63 3.08 0.81
C ASP A 86 -6.88 4.59 0.66
N GLU A 87 -8.12 5.00 0.95
CA GLU A 87 -8.47 6.41 1.14
C GLU A 87 -7.69 6.96 2.35
N VAL A 88 -6.57 7.62 2.08
CA VAL A 88 -5.90 8.50 3.04
C VAL A 88 -6.92 9.57 3.43
N LEU A 89 -7.43 9.48 4.65
CA LEU A 89 -8.37 10.44 5.23
C LEU A 89 -7.68 11.82 5.35
N THR A 90 -7.80 12.63 4.30
CA THR A 90 -7.32 14.02 4.28
C THR A 90 -8.41 14.94 4.85
N ILE A 91 -8.15 15.53 6.02
CA ILE A 91 -9.04 16.51 6.65
C ILE A 91 -8.57 17.92 6.27
N LEU A 92 -9.47 18.76 5.79
CA LEU A 92 -9.16 20.16 5.45
C LEU A 92 -9.07 21.01 6.73
N LYS A 93 -8.22 22.05 6.70
CA LYS A 93 -8.06 22.98 7.85
C LYS A 93 -9.38 23.62 8.29
N SER A 94 -10.33 23.80 7.38
CA SER A 94 -11.68 24.32 7.64
C SER A 94 -12.59 23.34 8.39
N GLU A 95 -12.29 22.04 8.34
CA GLU A 95 -13.06 20.98 9.01
C GLU A 95 -12.57 20.73 10.45
N MET A 96 -11.37 21.22 10.78
CA MET A 96 -10.85 21.18 12.14
C MET A 96 -11.60 22.19 13.02
N LYS A 97 -12.38 21.69 14.00
CA LYS A 97 -12.93 22.55 15.06
C LYS A 97 -11.77 23.23 15.79
N SER A 98 -11.76 24.56 15.82
CA SER A 98 -10.84 25.35 16.65
C SER A 98 -11.24 25.20 18.12
N GLY A 99 -10.86 24.07 18.73
CA GLY A 99 -11.11 23.80 20.13
C GLY A 99 -10.29 24.75 21.01
N SER A 100 -10.93 25.79 21.53
CA SER A 100 -10.47 26.48 22.74
C SER A 100 -10.65 25.50 23.90
N ARG A 101 -9.62 24.68 24.18
CA ARG A 101 -9.59 23.92 25.43
C ARG A 101 -9.45 24.94 26.57
N PRO A 102 -10.28 24.88 27.63
CA PRO A 102 -10.06 25.73 28.78
C PRO A 102 -8.66 25.41 29.34
N PRO A 103 -7.88 26.43 29.74
CA PRO A 103 -6.53 26.22 30.24
C PRO A 103 -6.57 25.26 31.43
N ILE A 104 -5.75 24.22 31.37
CA ILE A 104 -5.60 23.26 32.46
C ILE A 104 -5.07 24.05 33.66
N LYS A 105 -5.87 24.17 34.71
CA LYS A 105 -5.44 24.81 35.96
C LYS A 105 -4.35 23.93 36.56
N ASN A 106 -3.15 24.49 36.69
CA ASN A 106 -2.01 23.85 37.32
C ASN A 106 -2.36 23.55 38.79
N THR A 107 -2.66 22.30 39.13
CA THR A 107 -2.87 21.90 40.54
C THR A 107 -1.55 21.58 41.25
N SER A 108 -0.47 22.29 40.92
CA SER A 108 0.83 22.16 41.61
C SER A 108 0.89 22.93 42.93
N PHE A 109 -0.25 23.41 43.44
CA PHE A 109 -0.31 23.84 44.83
C PHE A 109 -0.32 22.61 45.73
N LYS A 110 0.88 22.31 46.26
CA LYS A 110 1.14 21.56 47.50
C LYS A 110 -0.13 21.34 48.30
N SER A 111 -0.69 20.13 48.26
CA SER A 111 -1.55 19.71 49.36
C SER A 111 -0.65 19.64 50.60
N LYS A 112 -0.72 20.63 51.49
CA LYS A 112 -0.22 20.49 52.86
C LYS A 112 -1.14 19.48 53.57
N LYS A 113 -1.05 18.20 53.22
CA LYS A 113 -1.46 17.16 54.15
C LYS A 113 -0.42 17.20 55.27
N VAL A 114 -0.78 17.83 56.38
CA VAL A 114 0.00 17.80 57.61
C VAL A 114 0.09 16.33 58.02
N PHE A 115 1.20 15.69 57.68
CA PHE A 115 1.48 14.32 58.09
C PHE A 115 1.68 14.32 59.60
N LYS A 116 0.66 13.87 60.35
CA LYS A 116 0.80 13.64 61.78
C LYS A 116 1.51 12.30 61.97
N HIS A 117 2.74 12.34 62.48
CA HIS A 117 3.42 11.12 62.91
C HIS A 117 2.73 10.54 64.14
N ASN A 118 2.42 9.24 64.12
CA ASN A 118 2.00 8.52 65.32
C ASN A 118 3.20 8.42 66.26
N ARG A 119 3.11 9.06 67.43
CA ARG A 119 4.04 8.85 68.55
C ARG A 119 3.73 7.49 69.15
N THR A 120 4.63 6.53 68.99
CA THR A 120 4.63 5.32 69.83
C THR A 120 5.27 5.67 71.17
N ALA A 121 4.51 5.51 72.25
CA ALA A 121 5.06 5.56 73.60
C ALA A 121 5.91 4.30 73.82
N LYS A 122 7.16 4.44 74.26
CA LYS A 122 7.95 3.30 74.73
C LYS A 122 7.37 2.84 76.06
N ALA A 123 6.79 1.64 76.07
CA ALA A 123 6.52 0.94 77.32
C ALA A 123 7.85 0.39 77.85
N TYR A 124 8.28 0.88 79.01
CA TYR A 124 9.23 0.14 79.84
C TYR A 124 8.40 -0.85 80.66
N GLY A 125 8.91 -2.08 80.77
CA GLY A 125 8.23 -3.23 81.36
C GLY A 125 7.86 -3.09 82.82
#